data_AF-A0A7X7NAN5-F1
#
_entry.id   AF-A0A7X7NAN5-F1
#
_cell.length_a   1.000
_cell.length_b   1.000
_cell.length_c   1.000
_cell.angle_alpha   90.00
_cell.angle_beta   90.00
_cell.angle_gamma   90.00
#
_symmetry.space_group_name_H-M   'P 1'
#
loop_
_entity.id
_entity.type
_entity.pdbx_description
1 polymer ?
#
loop_
_entity_poly.entity_id
_entity_poly.type
_entity_poly.pdbx_seq_one_letter_code
_entity_poly.pdbx_strand_id
1 'polypeptide(L)'
;MSWNKIDKLATAYMKAPGESAAISLDNCLKKTQDSLQTFALYFIRPLVGMGEANAAFLLSENGTYPEWACQYDEETATFKINPIGVLAFRDECEEAGSLVKTQEGRGDFKKYRLLAYLTELNKLPLKYLFFLSLFREVARVMEITRADKRRTANNPPSPDEEAYLSYLWAFKELEEAMKKIAKIDIRVDYQISWYASDWTTINTTN
;
A
#
# COMPACT_ATOMS: atom_id res chain seq x y z
N MET A 1 -0.74 -17.44 -13.05
CA MET A 1 -1.83 -16.63 -13.63
C MET A 1 -1.41 -15.16 -13.58
N SER A 2 -1.79 -14.30 -14.55
CA SER A 2 -1.18 -12.97 -14.71
C SER A 2 -1.90 -11.87 -13.91
N TRP A 3 -1.19 -11.17 -13.03
CA TRP A 3 -1.63 -9.95 -12.33
C TRP A 3 -2.31 -8.92 -13.27
N ASN A 4 -1.86 -8.83 -14.52
CA ASN A 4 -2.47 -7.98 -15.55
C ASN A 4 -3.95 -8.30 -15.82
N LYS A 5 -4.41 -9.53 -15.54
CA LYS A 5 -5.83 -9.89 -15.69
C LYS A 5 -6.67 -9.31 -14.56
N ILE A 6 -6.15 -9.30 -13.32
CA ILE A 6 -6.81 -8.65 -12.18
C ILE A 6 -6.95 -7.15 -12.46
N ASP A 7 -5.86 -6.50 -12.90
CA ASP A 7 -5.84 -5.08 -13.28
C ASP A 7 -6.95 -4.74 -14.31
N LYS A 8 -7.01 -5.50 -15.41
CA LYS A 8 -8.02 -5.31 -16.46
C LYS A 8 -9.45 -5.45 -15.94
N LEU A 9 -9.72 -6.47 -15.13
CA LEU A 9 -11.05 -6.74 -14.60
C LEU A 9 -11.48 -5.72 -13.54
N ALA A 10 -10.55 -5.32 -12.66
CA ALA A 10 -10.78 -4.29 -11.66
C ALA A 10 -11.01 -2.92 -12.31
N THR A 11 -10.23 -2.58 -13.33
CA THR A 11 -10.43 -1.36 -14.13
C THR A 11 -11.78 -1.38 -14.87
N ALA A 12 -12.17 -2.53 -15.43
CA ALA A 12 -13.47 -2.69 -16.08
C ALA A 12 -14.63 -2.48 -15.09
N TYR A 13 -14.51 -3.03 -13.87
CA TYR A 13 -15.47 -2.79 -12.79
C TYR A 13 -15.54 -1.30 -12.42
N MET A 14 -14.41 -0.62 -12.22
CA MET A 14 -14.43 0.82 -11.87
C MET A 14 -15.10 1.68 -12.93
N LYS A 15 -14.94 1.35 -14.21
CA LYS A 15 -15.58 2.07 -15.32
C LYS A 15 -17.09 1.83 -15.43
N ALA A 16 -17.53 0.61 -15.12
CA ALA A 16 -18.94 0.22 -15.18
C ALA A 16 -19.24 -0.77 -14.04
N PRO A 17 -19.47 -0.27 -12.81
CA PRO A 17 -19.76 -1.12 -11.67
C PRO A 17 -21.04 -1.92 -11.90
N GLY A 18 -20.99 -3.21 -11.60
CA GLY A 18 -22.15 -4.09 -11.76
C GLY A 18 -21.82 -5.54 -11.44
N GLU A 19 -22.87 -6.31 -11.17
CA GLU A 19 -22.77 -7.69 -10.68
C GLU A 19 -21.96 -8.60 -11.62
N SER A 20 -22.18 -8.49 -12.93
CA SER A 20 -21.43 -9.29 -13.93
C SER A 20 -19.93 -8.99 -13.93
N ALA A 21 -19.55 -7.71 -13.79
CA ALA A 21 -18.16 -7.30 -13.70
C ALA A 21 -17.51 -7.78 -12.39
N ALA A 22 -18.24 -7.67 -11.27
CA ALA A 22 -17.82 -8.17 -9.97
C ALA A 22 -17.61 -9.69 -9.97
N ILE A 23 -18.55 -10.48 -10.50
CA ILE A 23 -18.43 -11.94 -10.63
C ILE A 23 -17.20 -12.32 -11.46
N SER A 24 -16.95 -11.60 -12.56
CA SER A 24 -15.80 -11.85 -13.42
C SER A 24 -14.48 -11.61 -12.69
N LEU A 25 -14.42 -10.53 -11.90
CA LEU A 25 -13.29 -10.20 -11.05
C LEU A 25 -13.10 -11.24 -9.94
N ASP A 26 -14.15 -11.55 -9.17
CA ASP A 26 -14.13 -12.54 -8.09
C ASP A 26 -13.63 -13.91 -8.55
N ASN A 27 -14.07 -14.36 -9.72
CA ASN A 27 -13.61 -15.62 -10.30
C ASN A 27 -12.12 -15.60 -10.66
N CYS A 28 -11.56 -14.44 -10.99
CA CYS A 28 -10.13 -14.27 -11.21
C CYS A 28 -9.35 -14.22 -9.88
N LEU A 29 -9.89 -13.51 -8.88
CA LEU A 29 -9.30 -13.39 -7.55
C LEU A 29 -9.18 -14.75 -6.86
N LYS A 30 -10.26 -15.55 -6.88
CA LYS A 30 -10.28 -16.92 -6.34
C LYS A 30 -9.13 -17.79 -6.90
N LYS A 31 -8.83 -17.66 -8.19
CA LYS A 31 -7.75 -18.42 -8.85
C LYS A 31 -6.34 -17.89 -8.58
N THR A 32 -6.22 -16.74 -7.92
CA THR A 32 -4.94 -16.07 -7.62
C THR A 32 -4.66 -16.03 -6.12
N GLN A 33 -5.54 -16.61 -5.27
CA GLN A 33 -5.39 -16.61 -3.82
C GLN A 33 -4.06 -17.24 -3.35
N ASP A 34 -3.66 -18.37 -3.93
CA ASP A 34 -2.45 -19.09 -3.53
C ASP A 34 -1.19 -18.22 -3.62
N SER A 35 -1.11 -17.33 -4.61
CA SER A 35 0.03 -16.42 -4.77
C SER A 35 0.10 -15.41 -3.62
N LEU A 36 -1.05 -14.92 -3.19
CA LEU A 36 -1.14 -13.96 -2.09
C LEU A 36 -0.89 -14.63 -0.74
N GLN A 37 -1.42 -15.83 -0.54
CA GLN A 37 -1.16 -16.61 0.67
C GLN A 37 0.31 -17.01 0.79
N THR A 38 0.94 -17.38 -0.32
CA THR A 38 2.39 -17.64 -0.38
C THR A 38 3.18 -16.40 0.02
N PHE A 39 2.79 -15.22 -0.46
CA PHE A 39 3.44 -13.96 -0.07
C PHE A 39 3.34 -13.72 1.45
N ALA A 40 2.16 -13.86 2.04
CA ALA A 40 1.95 -13.68 3.47
C ALA A 40 2.80 -14.66 4.31
N LEU A 41 2.90 -15.91 3.87
CA LEU A 41 3.73 -16.92 4.51
C LEU A 41 5.21 -16.52 4.61
N TYR A 42 5.76 -15.92 3.55
CA TYR A 42 7.20 -15.62 3.49
C TYR A 42 7.58 -14.24 4.05
N PHE A 43 6.64 -13.31 4.15
CA PHE A 43 6.96 -11.92 4.50
C PHE A 43 6.13 -11.33 5.64
N ILE A 44 4.94 -11.85 5.91
CA ILE A 44 4.10 -11.33 7.00
C ILE A 44 4.25 -12.20 8.22
N ARG A 45 4.09 -13.51 8.07
CA ARG A 45 4.19 -14.45 9.20
C ARG A 45 5.54 -14.40 9.95
N PRO A 46 6.68 -14.13 9.30
CA PRO A 46 7.95 -13.97 10.02
C PRO A 46 8.03 -12.70 10.88
N LEU A 47 7.13 -11.73 10.70
CA LEU A 47 7.09 -10.53 11.53
C LEU A 47 6.60 -10.88 12.94
N VAL A 48 7.14 -10.18 13.93
CA VAL A 48 6.81 -10.42 15.34
C VAL A 48 5.32 -10.18 15.57
N GLY A 49 4.62 -11.16 16.14
CA GLY A 49 3.18 -11.07 16.41
C GLY A 49 2.27 -11.45 15.23
N MET A 50 2.82 -11.89 14.10
CA MET A 50 2.07 -12.21 12.88
C MET A 50 2.08 -13.70 12.50
N GLY A 51 2.49 -14.60 13.40
CA GLY A 51 2.73 -16.02 13.07
C GLY A 51 1.56 -16.75 12.40
N GLU A 52 0.32 -16.39 12.72
CA GLU A 52 -0.90 -16.98 12.16
C GLU A 52 -1.52 -16.16 11.01
N ALA A 53 -0.90 -15.03 10.65
CA ALA A 53 -1.46 -14.11 9.67
C ALA A 53 -1.59 -14.74 8.28
N ASN A 54 -2.75 -14.53 7.65
CA ASN A 54 -3.04 -14.89 6.28
C ASN A 54 -3.28 -13.65 5.42
N ALA A 55 -3.25 -13.82 4.10
CA ALA A 55 -3.71 -12.80 3.18
C ALA A 55 -4.64 -13.42 2.16
N ALA A 56 -5.73 -12.71 1.85
CA ALA A 56 -6.72 -13.13 0.88
C ALA A 56 -7.24 -11.92 0.10
N PHE A 57 -7.61 -12.12 -1.16
CA PHE A 57 -8.41 -11.12 -1.86
C PHE A 57 -9.83 -11.05 -1.28
N LEU A 58 -10.33 -9.83 -1.14
CA LEU A 58 -11.74 -9.57 -0.87
C LEU A 58 -12.55 -9.94 -2.10
N LEU A 59 -13.65 -10.66 -1.88
CA LEU A 59 -14.66 -10.92 -2.89
C LEU A 59 -15.83 -9.95 -2.73
N SER A 60 -16.54 -9.70 -3.83
CA SER A 60 -17.67 -8.78 -3.78
C SER A 60 -18.79 -9.28 -2.88
N GLU A 61 -19.49 -8.34 -2.24
CA GLU A 61 -20.74 -8.60 -1.54
C GLU A 61 -21.87 -7.96 -2.35
N ASN A 62 -22.82 -8.77 -2.82
CA ASN A 62 -23.91 -8.33 -3.70
C ASN A 62 -23.42 -7.54 -4.92
N GLY A 63 -22.28 -7.93 -5.49
CA GLY A 63 -21.67 -7.28 -6.65
C GLY A 63 -20.99 -5.94 -6.35
N THR A 64 -20.78 -5.61 -5.07
CA THR A 64 -20.14 -4.36 -4.63
C THR A 64 -18.85 -4.63 -3.85
N TYR A 65 -17.93 -3.65 -3.89
CA TYR A 65 -16.71 -3.64 -3.10
C TYR A 65 -16.69 -2.37 -2.23
N PRO A 66 -16.11 -2.44 -1.02
CA PRO A 66 -15.90 -1.28 -0.17
C PRO A 66 -14.80 -0.36 -0.72
N GLU A 67 -14.59 0.78 -0.07
CA GLU A 67 -13.61 1.79 -0.51
C GLU A 67 -12.17 1.50 -0.05
N TRP A 68 -11.98 0.75 1.04
CA TRP A 68 -10.64 0.48 1.57
C TRP A 68 -9.83 -0.44 0.66
N ALA A 69 -8.50 -0.26 0.63
CA ALA A 69 -7.58 -1.07 -0.19
C ALA A 69 -7.14 -2.38 0.50
N CYS A 70 -6.90 -2.34 1.81
CA CYS A 70 -6.60 -3.52 2.62
C CYS A 70 -7.14 -3.34 4.04
N GLN A 71 -7.66 -4.41 4.63
CA GLN A 71 -8.15 -4.43 6.00
C GLN A 71 -7.78 -5.74 6.69
N TYR A 72 -7.31 -5.66 7.93
CA TYR A 72 -7.08 -6.83 8.77
C TYR A 72 -8.37 -7.27 9.49
N ASP A 73 -8.67 -8.56 9.37
CA ASP A 73 -9.75 -9.25 10.08
C ASP A 73 -9.14 -10.01 11.26
N GLU A 74 -9.41 -9.54 12.49
CA GLU A 74 -8.82 -10.10 13.71
C GLU A 74 -9.37 -11.49 14.05
N GLU A 75 -10.64 -11.76 13.75
CA GLU A 75 -11.29 -13.04 14.05
C GLU A 75 -10.66 -14.20 13.26
N THR A 76 -10.29 -13.92 12.01
CA THR A 76 -9.71 -14.89 11.08
C THR A 76 -8.21 -14.72 10.88
N ALA A 77 -7.59 -13.77 11.59
CA ALA A 77 -6.20 -13.35 11.40
C ALA A 77 -5.82 -13.15 9.92
N THR A 78 -6.69 -12.51 9.14
CA THR A 78 -6.55 -12.42 7.68
C THR A 78 -6.54 -10.98 7.19
N PHE A 79 -5.49 -10.63 6.46
CA PHE A 79 -5.44 -9.39 5.67
C PHE A 79 -6.25 -9.56 4.38
N LYS A 80 -7.38 -8.86 4.30
CA LYS A 80 -8.22 -8.81 3.10
C LYS A 80 -7.73 -7.70 2.19
N ILE A 81 -7.44 -8.03 0.94
CA ILE A 81 -7.00 -7.07 -0.08
C ILE A 81 -8.11 -6.83 -1.08
N ASN A 82 -8.53 -5.57 -1.21
CA ASN A 82 -9.55 -5.16 -2.16
C ASN A 82 -8.89 -4.55 -3.41
N PRO A 83 -8.97 -5.21 -4.58
CA PRO A 83 -8.38 -4.68 -5.82
C PRO A 83 -8.98 -3.37 -6.28
N ILE A 84 -10.23 -3.08 -5.94
CA ILE A 84 -10.85 -1.80 -6.30
C ILE A 84 -10.24 -0.67 -5.47
N GLY A 85 -10.12 -0.85 -4.15
CA GLY A 85 -9.47 0.13 -3.29
C GLY A 85 -7.98 0.33 -3.62
N VAL A 86 -7.27 -0.71 -4.09
CA VAL A 86 -5.88 -0.57 -4.56
C VAL A 86 -5.78 0.25 -5.84
N LEU A 87 -6.74 0.12 -6.76
CA LEU A 87 -6.81 1.00 -7.94
C LEU A 87 -7.19 2.43 -7.57
N ALA A 88 -8.16 2.62 -6.66
CA ALA A 88 -8.48 3.95 -6.16
C ALA A 88 -7.26 4.62 -5.51
N PHE A 89 -6.47 3.87 -4.74
CA PHE A 89 -5.19 4.37 -4.20
C PHE A 89 -4.16 4.75 -5.30
N ARG A 90 -4.16 4.03 -6.43
CA ARG A 90 -3.33 4.41 -7.57
C ARG A 90 -3.78 5.76 -8.16
N ASP A 91 -5.09 5.95 -8.30
CA ASP A 91 -5.65 7.22 -8.76
C ASP A 91 -5.29 8.37 -7.78
N GLU A 92 -5.35 8.13 -6.46
CA GLU A 92 -4.87 9.08 -5.44
C GLU A 92 -3.38 9.43 -5.63
N CYS A 93 -2.53 8.46 -5.97
CA CYS A 93 -1.11 8.70 -6.24
C CYS A 93 -0.89 9.55 -7.50
N GLU A 94 -1.74 9.39 -8.53
CA GLU A 94 -1.72 10.22 -9.72
C GLU A 94 -2.17 11.66 -9.42
N GLU A 95 -3.25 11.82 -8.67
CA GLU A 95 -3.76 13.12 -8.21
C GLU A 95 -2.73 13.86 -7.35
N ALA A 96 -2.01 13.14 -6.47
CA ALA A 96 -0.94 13.72 -5.66
C ALA A 96 0.15 14.39 -6.51
N GLY A 97 0.48 13.82 -7.68
CA GLY A 97 1.42 14.39 -8.63
C GLY A 97 0.95 15.70 -9.28
N SER A 98 -0.35 15.92 -9.32
CA SER A 98 -0.93 17.20 -9.73
C SER A 98 -0.94 18.20 -8.58
N LEU A 99 -1.32 17.77 -7.37
CA LEU A 99 -1.39 18.62 -6.18
C LEU A 99 -0.03 19.15 -5.73
N VAL A 100 1.04 18.35 -5.82
CA VAL A 100 2.40 18.77 -5.41
C VAL A 100 2.94 19.96 -6.25
N LYS A 101 2.33 20.25 -7.40
CA LYS A 101 2.67 21.38 -8.27
C LYS A 101 1.92 22.67 -7.90
N THR A 102 0.89 22.60 -7.06
CA THR A 102 0.09 23.75 -6.66
C THR A 102 0.65 24.42 -5.40
N GLN A 103 0.20 25.65 -5.14
CA GLN A 103 0.56 26.36 -3.91
C GLN A 103 -0.04 25.68 -2.67
N GLU A 104 -1.25 25.13 -2.79
CA GLU A 104 -1.93 24.41 -1.72
C GLU A 104 -1.19 23.13 -1.32
N GLY A 105 -0.68 22.37 -2.29
CA GLY A 105 0.11 21.16 -2.02
C GLY A 105 1.49 21.44 -1.43
N ARG A 106 1.99 22.67 -1.54
CA ARG A 106 3.29 23.12 -1.03
C ARG A 106 3.20 23.96 0.26
N GLY A 107 1.99 24.31 0.68
CA GLY A 107 1.76 25.22 1.81
C GLY A 107 2.09 24.63 3.18
N ASP A 108 2.09 23.30 3.30
CA ASP A 108 2.50 22.57 4.50
C ASP A 108 3.56 21.52 4.13
N PHE A 109 4.64 21.47 4.90
CA PHE A 109 5.77 20.57 4.63
C PHE A 109 5.39 19.09 4.76
N LYS A 110 4.54 18.73 5.73
CA LYS A 110 4.15 17.32 5.97
C LYS A 110 3.23 16.84 4.85
N LYS A 111 2.25 17.67 4.46
CA LYS A 111 1.40 17.43 3.28
C LYS A 111 2.22 17.32 2.01
N TYR A 112 3.12 18.28 1.75
CA TYR A 112 4.01 18.24 0.58
C TYR A 112 4.82 16.95 0.53
N ARG A 113 5.43 16.56 1.66
CA ARG A 113 6.25 15.36 1.77
C ARG A 113 5.45 14.09 1.48
N LEU A 114 4.22 13.99 2.00
CA LEU A 114 3.32 12.89 1.68
C LEU A 114 2.98 12.88 0.18
N LEU A 115 2.52 14.00 -0.39
CA LEU A 115 2.12 14.09 -1.79
C LEU A 115 3.27 13.77 -2.76
N ALA A 116 4.46 14.30 -2.49
CA ALA A 116 5.65 14.02 -3.28
C ALA A 116 6.02 12.53 -3.21
N TYR A 117 5.85 11.90 -2.04
CA TYR A 117 6.08 10.47 -1.91
C TYR A 117 5.03 9.61 -2.62
N LEU A 118 3.74 9.96 -2.52
CA LEU A 118 2.67 9.28 -3.27
C LEU A 118 2.90 9.37 -4.79
N THR A 119 3.39 10.51 -5.27
CA THR A 119 3.78 10.69 -6.68
C THR A 119 4.85 9.67 -7.11
N GLU A 120 5.81 9.39 -6.23
CA GLU A 120 6.86 8.40 -6.48
C GLU A 120 6.32 6.97 -6.46
N LEU A 121 5.35 6.67 -5.59
CA LEU A 121 4.69 5.36 -5.55
C LEU A 121 3.86 5.06 -6.79
N ASN A 122 3.36 6.09 -7.51
CA ASN A 122 2.63 5.90 -8.77
C ASN A 122 3.46 5.21 -9.88
N LYS A 123 4.79 5.20 -9.75
CA LYS A 123 5.69 4.54 -10.70
C LYS A 123 5.67 3.00 -10.58
N LEU A 124 5.15 2.49 -9.46
CA LEU A 124 5.09 1.04 -9.21
C LEU A 124 4.02 0.37 -10.09
N PRO A 125 4.32 -0.82 -10.65
CA PRO A 125 3.28 -1.68 -11.22
C PRO A 125 2.21 -2.04 -10.19
N LEU A 126 0.97 -2.19 -10.64
CA LEU A 126 -0.16 -2.50 -9.76
C LEU A 126 0.07 -3.71 -8.85
N LYS A 127 0.73 -4.76 -9.35
CA LYS A 127 1.12 -5.95 -8.55
C LYS A 127 1.85 -5.59 -7.25
N TYR A 128 2.65 -4.53 -7.26
CA TYR A 128 3.41 -4.08 -6.10
C TYR A 128 2.61 -3.14 -5.21
N LEU A 129 1.64 -2.41 -5.76
CA LEU A 129 0.68 -1.64 -4.96
C LEU A 129 -0.18 -2.56 -4.09
N PHE A 130 -0.55 -3.75 -4.57
CA PHE A 130 -1.22 -4.77 -3.75
C PHE A 130 -0.38 -5.16 -2.52
N PHE A 131 0.89 -5.46 -2.70
CA PHE A 131 1.80 -5.83 -1.60
C PHE A 131 2.11 -4.63 -0.70
N LEU A 132 2.20 -3.43 -1.27
CA LEU A 132 2.38 -2.20 -0.49
C LEU A 132 1.17 -1.94 0.42
N SER A 133 -0.06 -2.09 -0.07
CA SER A 133 -1.28 -1.94 0.74
C SER A 133 -1.32 -2.96 1.88
N LEU A 134 -0.86 -4.18 1.61
CA LEU A 134 -0.76 -5.24 2.60
C LEU A 134 0.24 -4.89 3.71
N PHE A 135 1.46 -4.48 3.36
CA PHE A 135 2.44 -4.04 4.37
C PHE A 135 2.00 -2.77 5.10
N ARG A 136 1.33 -1.83 4.45
CA ARG A 136 0.77 -0.64 5.12
C ARG A 136 -0.22 -1.04 6.20
N GLU A 137 -1.08 -2.01 5.92
CA GLU A 137 -2.05 -2.51 6.91
C GLU A 137 -1.36 -3.29 8.04
N VAL A 138 -0.31 -4.04 7.74
CA VAL A 138 0.57 -4.63 8.77
C VAL A 138 1.17 -3.55 9.68
N ALA A 139 1.68 -2.46 9.11
CA ALA A 139 2.24 -1.34 9.87
C ALA A 139 1.22 -0.74 10.84
N ARG A 140 -0.05 -0.64 10.40
CA ARG A 140 -1.18 -0.17 11.22
C ARG A 140 -1.46 -1.14 12.37
N VAL A 141 -1.61 -2.43 12.09
CA VAL A 141 -1.94 -3.46 13.10
C VAL A 141 -0.81 -3.61 14.13
N MET A 142 0.44 -3.58 13.69
CA MET A 142 1.62 -3.66 14.56
C MET A 142 1.97 -2.33 15.24
N GLU A 143 1.22 -1.27 14.97
CA GLU A 143 1.48 0.06 15.49
C GLU A 143 2.93 0.56 15.24
N ILE A 144 3.54 0.19 14.10
CA ILE A 144 4.96 0.43 13.80
C ILE A 144 5.30 1.91 13.85
N THR A 145 4.46 2.76 13.26
CA THR A 145 4.63 4.21 13.25
C THR A 145 4.27 4.88 14.58
N ARG A 146 3.70 4.12 15.52
CA ARG A 146 3.35 4.57 16.87
C ARG A 146 4.37 4.15 17.92
N ALA A 147 5.18 3.12 17.67
CA ALA A 147 6.24 2.71 18.59
C ALA A 147 7.27 3.83 18.85
N ASP A 148 7.57 4.66 17.84
CA ASP A 148 8.40 5.86 17.99
C ASP A 148 7.72 6.98 18.82
N LYS A 149 6.37 6.98 18.95
CA LYS A 149 5.60 7.98 19.73
C LYS A 149 5.90 7.92 21.23
N ARG A 150 6.42 6.79 21.76
CA ARG A 150 6.86 6.69 23.16
C ARG A 150 8.06 7.57 23.49
N ARG A 151 8.82 8.05 22.49
CA ARG A 151 10.00 8.91 22.70
C ARG A 151 9.69 10.41 22.70
N THR A 152 8.54 10.84 22.18
CA THR A 152 8.15 12.25 22.05
C THR A 152 6.69 12.46 22.45
N ALA A 153 6.39 12.29 23.73
CA ALA A 153 5.04 12.40 24.30
C ALA A 153 4.33 13.75 24.08
N ASN A 154 5.05 14.79 23.63
CA ASN A 154 4.53 16.17 23.57
C ASN A 154 4.12 16.64 22.17
N ASN A 155 4.23 15.83 21.12
CA ASN A 155 3.76 16.26 19.79
C ASN A 155 3.37 15.04 18.92
N PRO A 156 2.08 14.63 18.91
CA PRO A 156 1.65 13.55 18.03
C PRO A 156 1.84 13.96 16.55
N PRO A 157 2.29 13.04 15.68
CA PRO A 157 2.43 13.34 14.26
C PRO A 157 1.07 13.72 13.66
N SER A 158 1.08 14.59 12.65
CA SER A 158 -0.15 14.90 11.91
C SER A 158 -0.63 13.65 11.14
N PRO A 159 -1.90 13.59 10.73
CA PRO A 159 -2.40 12.50 9.89
C PRO A 159 -1.54 12.25 8.64
N ASP A 160 -1.09 13.33 7.99
CA ASP A 160 -0.22 13.24 6.80
C ASP A 160 1.14 12.61 7.12
N GLU A 161 1.71 12.92 8.27
CA GLU A 161 2.98 12.36 8.73
C GLU A 161 2.83 10.89 9.14
N GLU A 162 1.76 10.51 9.82
CA GLU A 162 1.47 9.10 10.14
C GLU A 162 1.25 8.29 8.87
N ALA A 163 0.53 8.83 7.89
CA ALA A 163 0.34 8.20 6.58
C ALA A 163 1.68 8.04 5.85
N TYR A 164 2.48 9.11 5.78
CA TYR A 164 3.80 9.09 5.13
C TYR A 164 4.72 8.03 5.75
N LEU A 165 4.84 8.01 7.09
CA LEU A 165 5.69 7.05 7.79
C LEU A 165 5.22 5.60 7.57
N SER A 166 3.91 5.38 7.49
CA SER A 166 3.33 4.05 7.26
C SER A 166 3.65 3.56 5.84
N TYR A 167 3.50 4.42 4.83
CA TYR A 167 3.90 4.08 3.46
C TYR A 167 5.42 3.94 3.31
N LEU A 168 6.20 4.71 4.06
CA LEU A 168 7.66 4.61 4.03
C LEU A 168 8.14 3.26 4.57
N TRP A 169 7.57 2.82 5.69
CA TRP A 169 7.85 1.49 6.23
C TRP A 169 7.39 0.39 5.26
N ALA A 170 6.14 0.47 4.79
CA ALA A 170 5.58 -0.51 3.87
C ALA A 170 6.39 -0.67 2.58
N PHE A 171 6.92 0.44 2.05
CA PHE A 171 7.78 0.39 0.88
C PHE A 171 9.11 -0.29 1.17
N LYS A 172 9.74 -0.04 2.32
CA LYS A 172 10.99 -0.74 2.70
C LYS A 172 10.79 -2.26 2.78
N GLU A 173 9.71 -2.71 3.40
CA GLU A 173 9.39 -4.14 3.46
C GLU A 173 9.16 -4.73 2.06
N LEU A 174 8.51 -3.95 1.18
CA LEU A 174 8.34 -4.33 -0.22
C LEU A 174 9.68 -4.42 -0.96
N GLU A 175 10.59 -3.46 -0.77
CA GLU A 175 11.95 -3.48 -1.34
C GLU A 175 12.70 -4.75 -0.92
N GLU A 176 12.70 -5.05 0.38
CA GLU A 176 13.37 -6.24 0.93
C GLU A 176 12.75 -7.53 0.38
N ALA A 177 11.42 -7.58 0.31
CA ALA A 177 10.70 -8.73 -0.23
C ALA A 177 11.04 -9.00 -1.70
N MET A 178 11.01 -7.95 -2.53
CA MET A 178 11.30 -8.07 -3.96
C MET A 178 12.77 -8.38 -4.23
N LYS A 179 13.69 -7.79 -3.45
CA LYS A 179 15.11 -8.12 -3.49
C LYS A 179 15.37 -9.57 -3.10
N LYS A 180 14.63 -10.11 -2.13
CA LYS A 180 14.79 -11.50 -1.68
C LYS A 180 14.31 -12.51 -2.73
N ILE A 181 13.09 -12.34 -3.24
CA ILE A 181 12.44 -13.30 -4.14
C ILE A 181 12.85 -13.12 -5.60
N ALA A 182 12.80 -11.89 -6.11
CA ALA A 182 12.96 -11.62 -7.53
C ALA A 182 14.36 -11.11 -7.89
N LYS A 183 15.21 -10.84 -6.89
CA LYS A 183 16.52 -10.18 -7.06
C LYS A 183 16.40 -8.82 -7.79
N ILE A 184 15.26 -8.18 -7.63
CA ILE A 184 14.94 -6.88 -8.22
C ILE A 184 15.21 -5.79 -7.19
N ASP A 185 15.84 -4.71 -7.63
CA ASP A 185 15.86 -3.44 -6.91
C ASP A 185 14.73 -2.57 -7.45
N ILE A 186 13.64 -2.44 -6.69
CA ILE A 186 12.45 -1.72 -7.17
C ILE A 186 12.69 -0.21 -7.31
N ARG A 187 13.70 0.36 -6.65
CA ARG A 187 14.03 1.78 -6.86
C ARG A 187 14.68 1.98 -8.20
N VAL A 188 15.64 1.13 -8.53
CA VAL A 188 16.37 1.19 -9.80
C VAL A 188 15.44 0.86 -10.96
N ASP A 189 14.71 -0.25 -10.86
CA ASP A 189 13.85 -0.74 -11.96
C ASP A 189 12.71 0.22 -12.30
N TYR A 190 12.18 0.96 -11.32
CA TYR A 190 11.05 1.88 -11.51
C TYR A 190 11.42 3.35 -11.31
N GLN A 191 12.71 3.68 -11.25
CA GLN A 191 13.24 5.05 -11.14
C GLN A 191 12.62 5.85 -9.97
N ILE A 192 12.45 5.18 -8.83
CA ILE A 192 11.89 5.79 -7.61
C ILE A 192 13.00 6.59 -6.92
N SER A 193 12.84 7.91 -6.94
CA SER A 193 13.82 8.90 -6.51
C SER A 193 13.40 9.50 -5.18
N TRP A 194 13.24 8.66 -4.15
CA TRP A 194 12.80 9.07 -2.83
C TRP A 194 13.58 8.42 -1.69
N TYR A 195 14.68 9.02 -1.25
CA TYR A 195 15.44 8.46 -0.13
C TYR A 195 14.96 9.05 1.19
N ALA A 196 14.68 8.19 2.17
CA ALA A 196 14.25 8.63 3.50
C ALA A 196 15.25 9.62 4.15
N SER A 197 16.54 9.45 3.82
CA SER A 197 17.67 10.27 4.28
C SER A 197 17.68 11.70 3.71
N ASP A 198 17.06 11.92 2.54
CA ASP A 198 17.09 13.22 1.84
C ASP A 198 16.26 14.28 2.56
N TRP A 199 15.43 13.86 3.52
CA TRP A 199 14.48 14.72 4.22
C TRP A 199 14.68 14.73 5.74
N THR A 200 15.53 13.84 6.29
CA THR A 200 15.97 13.93 7.70
C THR A 200 17.08 14.97 7.90
N THR A 201 17.64 15.52 6.82
CA THR A 201 18.74 16.50 6.88
C THR A 201 18.30 17.97 7.03
N ILE A 202 16.99 18.27 7.07
CA ILE A 202 16.52 19.65 7.29
C ILE A 202 16.37 19.98 8.80
N ASN A 203 17.21 19.41 9.67
CA ASN A 203 17.30 19.80 11.08
C ASN A 203 18.71 19.54 11.64
N THR A 204 19.76 19.86 10.89
CA THR A 204 21.12 19.96 11.44
C THR A 204 21.98 20.91 10.60
N THR A 205 21.59 22.19 10.61
CA THR A 205 22.55 23.28 10.39
C THR A 205 22.25 24.36 11.42
N ASN A 206 23.24 24.51 12.31
CA ASN A 206 23.48 25.50 13.35
C ASN A 206 22.79 26.85 13.22
#